data_AF-U2A3I0-F1
#
_entry.id   AF-U2A3I0-F1
#
_cell.length_a   1.000
_cell.length_b   1.000
_cell.length_c   1.000
_cell.angle_alpha   90.00
_cell.angle_beta   90.00
_cell.angle_gamma   90.00
#
_symmetry.space_group_name_H-M   'P 1'
#
loop_
_entity.id
_entity.type
_entity.pdbx_description
1 polymer ?
#
loop_
_entity_poly.entity_id
_entity_poly.type
_entity_poly.pdbx_seq_one_letter_code
_entity_poly.pdbx_strand_id
1 'polypeptide(L)'
;MKQRILIVGGGFAGVWSALSAMRLLDRHGRTDIAVTLLAPQPQLRIRPRFYEPEVHTMQAPLTALLAAVGVEFVQGSAEGIDPQRQQVSYRNAAGRVAELGYQRLVLASGSRLLRPTQAGMDAHLFDVDEIEQAARLEQHLLGLAQRPQTAARNTVVVAGGGFTGIETATEM
;
A
#
# COMPACT_ATOMS: atom_id res chain seq x y z
N MET A 1 -4.43 25.30 20.11
CA MET A 1 -4.26 24.54 18.85
C MET A 1 -4.02 23.08 19.20
N LYS A 2 -4.57 22.12 18.45
CA LYS A 2 -4.28 20.69 18.69
C LYS A 2 -2.86 20.34 18.21
N GLN A 3 -2.15 19.51 18.96
CA GLN A 3 -0.96 18.82 18.46
C GLN A 3 -1.36 17.84 17.34
N ARG A 4 -0.45 17.47 16.46
CA ARG A 4 -0.67 16.73 15.22
C ARG A 4 0.35 15.62 15.08
N ILE A 5 -0.15 14.39 15.03
CA ILE A 5 0.58 13.21 14.61
C ILE A 5 0.19 12.97 13.15
N LEU A 6 1.16 13.09 12.24
CA LEU A 6 0.97 12.75 10.83
C LEU A 6 1.55 11.36 10.58
N ILE A 7 0.78 10.50 9.93
CA ILE A 7 1.18 9.16 9.53
C ILE A 7 1.14 9.10 8.01
N VAL A 8 2.26 8.73 7.38
CA VAL A 8 2.36 8.61 5.92
C VAL A 8 2.33 7.14 5.54
N GLY A 9 1.28 6.72 4.84
CA GLY A 9 1.09 5.36 4.31
C GLY A 9 -0.06 4.61 4.99
N GLY A 10 -1.00 4.09 4.18
CA GLY A 10 -2.18 3.34 4.62
C GLY A 10 -1.99 1.81 4.70
N GLY A 11 -0.75 1.34 4.68
CA GLY A 11 -0.43 -0.08 4.86
C GLY A 11 -0.49 -0.51 6.33
N PHE A 12 -0.12 -1.76 6.62
CA PHE A 12 -0.17 -2.34 7.97
C PHE A 12 0.46 -1.44 9.04
N ALA A 13 1.70 -1.00 8.84
CA ALA A 13 2.39 -0.16 9.83
C ALA A 13 1.66 1.16 10.09
N GLY A 14 1.12 1.82 9.05
CA GLY A 14 0.45 3.10 9.22
C GLY A 14 -0.93 2.97 9.87
N VAL A 15 -1.72 1.97 9.47
CA VAL A 15 -3.02 1.68 10.08
C VAL A 15 -2.84 1.34 11.56
N TRP A 16 -1.94 0.41 11.89
CA TRP A 16 -1.69 0.05 13.29
C TRP A 16 -1.13 1.22 14.11
N SER A 17 -0.31 2.08 13.51
CA SER A 17 0.17 3.30 14.18
C SER A 17 -0.99 4.24 14.50
N ALA A 18 -1.93 4.43 13.58
CA ALA A 18 -3.08 5.31 13.77
C ALA A 18 -4.01 4.78 14.88
N LEU A 19 -4.36 3.50 14.81
CA LEU A 19 -5.21 2.85 15.82
C LEU A 19 -4.55 2.84 17.21
N SER A 20 -3.26 2.55 17.28
CA SER A 20 -2.51 2.54 18.54
C SER A 20 -2.40 3.94 19.14
N ALA A 21 -2.18 4.97 18.30
CA ALA A 21 -2.17 6.36 18.76
C ALA A 21 -3.53 6.74 19.35
N MET A 22 -4.64 6.51 18.63
CA MET A 22 -5.98 6.81 19.12
C MET A 22 -6.30 6.06 20.42
N ARG A 23 -5.92 4.78 20.51
CA ARG A 23 -6.11 3.99 21.74
C ARG A 23 -5.34 4.57 22.93
N LEU A 24 -4.11 5.03 22.74
CA LEU A 24 -3.33 5.64 23.81
C LEU A 24 -3.90 7.01 24.22
N LEU A 25 -4.33 7.83 23.25
CA LEU A 25 -4.96 9.12 23.52
C LEU A 25 -6.23 8.95 24.37
N ASP A 26 -7.08 8.00 24.00
CA ASP A 26 -8.28 7.62 24.76
C ASP A 26 -7.94 7.18 26.19
N ARG A 27 -6.99 6.26 26.37
CA ARG A 27 -6.55 5.79 27.70
C ARG A 27 -6.05 6.90 28.62
N HIS A 28 -5.50 7.97 28.06
CA HIS A 28 -4.96 9.10 28.80
C HIS A 28 -5.88 10.34 28.78
N GLY A 29 -7.11 10.23 28.25
CA GLY A 29 -8.06 11.34 28.18
C GLY A 29 -7.57 12.54 27.34
N ARG A 30 -6.68 12.31 26.37
CA ARG A 30 -6.07 13.36 25.56
C ARG A 30 -6.96 13.68 24.35
N THR A 31 -7.53 14.88 24.33
CA THR A 31 -8.36 15.39 23.21
C THR A 31 -7.69 16.52 22.42
N ASP A 32 -6.51 16.94 22.88
CA ASP A 32 -5.68 18.02 22.34
C ASP A 32 -4.70 17.53 21.25
N ILE A 33 -4.75 16.26 20.86
CA ILE A 33 -3.93 15.66 19.79
C ILE A 33 -4.85 15.19 18.66
N ALA A 34 -4.56 15.59 17.43
CA ALA A 34 -5.16 15.09 16.20
C ALA A 34 -4.23 14.08 15.52
N VAL A 35 -4.80 13.01 14.99
CA VAL A 35 -4.09 11.97 14.22
C VAL A 35 -4.59 12.02 12.78
N THR A 36 -3.67 12.21 11.84
CA THR A 36 -3.97 12.27 10.41
C THR A 36 -3.21 11.16 9.67
N LEU A 37 -3.90 10.42 8.82
CA LEU A 37 -3.33 9.39 7.94
C LEU A 37 -3.36 9.89 6.48
N LEU A 38 -2.17 10.11 5.91
CA LEU A 38 -1.99 10.48 4.50
C LEU A 38 -1.68 9.22 3.68
N ALA A 39 -2.55 8.88 2.73
CA ALA A 39 -2.29 7.79 1.78
C ALA A 39 -3.02 7.99 0.45
N PRO A 40 -2.58 7.36 -0.65
CA PRO A 40 -3.19 7.56 -1.97
C PRO A 40 -4.67 7.11 -2.03
N GLN A 41 -5.04 6.11 -1.23
CA GLN A 41 -6.37 5.51 -1.19
C GLN A 41 -6.74 5.09 0.24
N PRO A 42 -8.03 5.16 0.63
CA PRO A 42 -8.49 4.76 1.97
C PRO A 42 -8.71 3.26 2.06
N GLN A 43 -7.69 2.46 1.75
CA GLN A 43 -7.77 1.01 1.79
C GLN A 43 -6.49 0.37 2.35
N LEU A 44 -6.66 -0.67 3.15
CA LEU A 44 -5.57 -1.55 3.56
C LEU A 44 -5.44 -2.65 2.52
N ARG A 45 -4.39 -2.57 1.72
CA ARG A 45 -3.98 -3.60 0.77
C ARG A 45 -3.26 -4.73 1.49
N ILE A 46 -3.73 -5.97 1.33
CA ILE A 46 -3.20 -7.16 2.00
C ILE A 46 -2.08 -7.75 1.12
N ARG A 47 -0.99 -6.98 0.94
CA ARG A 47 0.16 -7.36 0.08
C ARG A 47 0.69 -8.79 0.33
N PRO A 48 0.71 -9.33 1.57
CA PRO A 48 1.11 -10.72 1.79
C PRO A 48 0.23 -11.78 1.10
N ARG A 49 -0.95 -11.43 0.56
CA ARG A 49 -1.87 -12.36 -0.12
C ARG A 49 -2.01 -12.10 -1.62
N PHE A 50 -1.16 -11.25 -2.20
CA PHE A 50 -1.28 -10.85 -3.61
C PHE A 50 -0.96 -11.97 -4.61
N TYR A 51 -0.42 -13.10 -4.17
CA TYR A 51 -0.23 -14.28 -5.00
C TYR A 51 -1.46 -15.20 -5.05
N GLU A 52 -2.49 -14.94 -4.25
CA GLU A 52 -3.69 -15.78 -4.17
C GLU A 52 -4.73 -15.42 -5.25
N PRO A 53 -5.67 -16.34 -5.57
CA PRO A 53 -6.79 -16.07 -6.46
C PRO A 53 -7.72 -14.95 -5.95
N GLU A 54 -8.48 -14.38 -6.90
CA GLU A 54 -9.39 -13.26 -6.69
C GLU A 54 -8.71 -12.07 -6.02
N VAL A 55 -7.47 -11.77 -6.46
CA VAL A 55 -6.58 -10.80 -5.78
C VAL A 55 -7.18 -9.41 -5.60
N HIS A 56 -8.10 -9.00 -6.47
CA HIS A 56 -8.85 -7.74 -6.35
C HIS A 56 -9.65 -7.63 -5.04
N THR A 57 -9.94 -8.74 -4.38
CA THR A 57 -10.61 -8.81 -3.07
C THR A 57 -9.64 -8.68 -1.88
N MET A 58 -8.32 -8.73 -2.11
CA MET A 58 -7.27 -8.71 -1.07
C MET A 58 -7.02 -7.30 -0.52
N GLN A 59 -8.10 -6.60 -0.18
CA GLN A 59 -8.10 -5.26 0.39
C GLN A 59 -9.29 -5.04 1.32
N ALA A 60 -9.10 -4.18 2.31
CA ALA A 60 -10.17 -3.77 3.23
C ALA A 60 -10.36 -2.24 3.20
N PRO A 61 -11.60 -1.73 3.16
CA PRO A 61 -11.86 -0.30 3.22
C PRO A 61 -11.50 0.26 4.60
N LEU A 62 -10.85 1.43 4.63
CA LEU A 62 -10.43 2.09 5.88
C LEU A 62 -11.39 3.19 6.32
N THR A 63 -12.21 3.76 5.43
CA THR A 63 -13.02 4.97 5.73
C THR A 63 -13.86 4.83 7.00
N ALA A 64 -14.66 3.76 7.12
CA ALA A 64 -15.52 3.55 8.28
C ALA A 64 -14.73 3.30 9.57
N LEU A 65 -13.62 2.55 9.46
CA LEU A 65 -12.73 2.26 10.59
C LEU A 65 -12.08 3.54 11.11
N LEU A 66 -11.49 4.35 10.23
CA LEU A 66 -10.81 5.60 10.59
C LEU A 66 -11.79 6.61 11.18
N ALA A 67 -13.01 6.72 10.62
CA ALA A 67 -14.05 7.58 11.17
C ALA A 67 -14.48 7.13 12.58
N ALA A 68 -14.68 5.83 12.80
CA ALA A 68 -15.11 5.28 14.09
C ALA A 68 -14.11 5.56 15.23
N VAL A 69 -12.81 5.65 14.90
CA VAL A 69 -11.75 5.92 15.88
C VAL A 69 -11.26 7.37 15.87
N GLY A 70 -11.84 8.24 15.02
CA GLY A 70 -11.52 9.67 14.97
C GLY A 70 -10.18 10.02 14.29
N VAL A 71 -9.69 9.19 13.37
CA VAL A 71 -8.50 9.50 12.54
C VAL A 71 -8.94 10.27 11.30
N GLU A 72 -8.30 11.41 11.04
CA GLU A 72 -8.50 12.17 9.81
C GLU A 72 -7.77 11.47 8.66
N PHE A 73 -8.49 11.15 7.57
CA PHE A 73 -7.89 10.62 6.36
C PHE A 73 -7.66 11.73 5.34
N VAL A 74 -6.44 11.84 4.83
CA VAL A 74 -6.10 12.73 3.72
C VAL A 74 -5.71 11.88 2.51
N GLN A 75 -6.49 12.00 1.44
CA GLN A 75 -6.21 11.28 0.20
C GLN A 75 -5.10 12.00 -0.59
N GLY A 76 -3.94 11.35 -0.70
CA GLY A 76 -2.85 11.83 -1.53
C GLY A 76 -1.53 11.08 -1.32
N SER A 77 -0.58 11.36 -2.19
CA SER A 77 0.75 10.75 -2.19
C SER A 77 1.76 11.75 -1.65
N ALA A 78 2.45 11.41 -0.56
CA ALA A 78 3.55 12.23 -0.05
C ALA A 78 4.69 12.32 -1.08
N GLU A 79 5.25 13.51 -1.28
CA GLU A 79 6.32 13.78 -2.25
C GLU A 79 7.60 14.29 -1.58
N GLY A 80 7.49 14.91 -0.40
CA GLY A 80 8.63 15.45 0.32
C GLY A 80 8.36 15.64 1.80
N ILE A 81 9.42 15.60 2.60
CA ILE A 81 9.40 15.87 4.03
C ILE A 81 10.37 17.02 4.28
N ASP A 82 9.89 18.09 4.90
CA ASP A 82 10.71 19.20 5.40
C ASP A 82 10.75 19.14 6.94
N PRO A 83 11.85 18.64 7.53
CA PRO A 83 11.98 18.54 8.97
C PRO A 83 12.14 19.90 9.67
N GLN A 84 12.66 20.92 8.97
CA GLN A 84 12.88 22.25 9.55
C GLN A 84 11.55 22.98 9.74
N ARG A 85 10.66 22.88 8.75
CA ARG A 85 9.30 23.44 8.80
C ARG A 85 8.28 22.50 9.44
N GLN A 86 8.66 21.25 9.69
CA GLN A 86 7.80 20.17 10.17
C GLN A 86 6.58 19.96 9.26
N GLN A 87 6.84 19.83 7.97
CA GLN A 87 5.80 19.69 6.94
C GLN A 87 6.05 18.51 6.01
N VAL A 88 4.98 17.92 5.51
CA VAL A 88 4.99 16.95 4.41
C VAL A 88 4.26 17.56 3.22
N SER A 89 4.94 17.66 2.08
CA SER A 89 4.29 17.99 0.82
C SER A 89 3.69 16.73 0.21
N TYR A 90 2.51 16.87 -0.38
CA TYR A 90 1.80 15.75 -0.99
C TYR A 90 1.01 16.21 -2.22
N ARG A 91 0.78 15.28 -3.13
CA ARG A 91 -0.12 15.46 -4.27
C ARG A 91 -1.46 14.82 -3.99
N ASN A 92 -2.53 15.61 -4.06
CA ASN A 92 -3.88 15.09 -3.88
C ASN A 92 -4.42 14.39 -5.14
N ALA A 93 -5.60 13.80 -5.05
CA ALA A 93 -6.24 13.09 -6.17
C ALA A 93 -6.51 13.97 -7.40
N ALA A 94 -6.59 15.30 -7.22
CA ALA A 94 -6.74 16.27 -8.32
C ALA A 94 -5.40 16.73 -8.91
N GLY A 95 -4.27 16.12 -8.51
CA GLY A 95 -2.94 16.44 -9.00
C GLY A 95 -2.33 17.72 -8.39
N ARG A 96 -3.00 18.38 -7.44
CA ARG A 96 -2.52 19.60 -6.80
C ARG A 96 -1.58 19.27 -5.65
N VAL A 97 -0.51 20.07 -5.53
CA VAL A 97 0.42 19.99 -4.40
C VAL A 97 -0.17 20.75 -3.22
N ALA A 98 -0.10 20.15 -2.03
CA ALA A 98 -0.49 20.74 -0.76
C ALA A 98 0.48 20.31 0.35
N GLU A 99 0.35 20.93 1.52
CA GLU A 99 1.23 20.68 2.67
C GLU A 99 0.41 20.25 3.89
N LEU A 100 0.94 19.32 4.68
CA LEU A 100 0.45 18.97 6.01
C LEU A 100 1.53 19.24 7.04
N GLY A 101 1.22 20.04 8.05
CA GLY A 101 2.10 20.27 9.20
C GLY A 101 1.96 19.17 10.25
N TYR A 102 3.05 18.84 10.94
CA TYR A 102 3.08 17.85 12.01
C TYR A 102 3.91 18.33 13.20
N GLN A 103 3.73 17.71 14.38
CA GLN A 103 4.73 17.76 15.47
C GLN A 103 5.40 16.39 15.71
N ARG A 104 4.74 15.32 15.28
CA ARG A 104 5.30 13.97 15.20
C ARG A 104 4.93 13.37 13.85
N LEU A 105 5.90 12.73 13.22
CA LEU A 105 5.74 12.07 11.92
C LEU A 105 6.01 10.58 12.09
N VAL A 106 5.12 9.74 11.58
CA VAL A 106 5.33 8.31 11.39
C VAL A 106 5.45 8.05 9.90
N LEU A 107 6.63 7.67 9.43
CA LEU A 107 6.86 7.28 8.05
C LEU A 107 6.60 5.78 7.89
N ALA A 108 5.47 5.42 7.29
CA ALA A 108 5.00 4.06 7.06
C ALA A 108 4.66 3.82 5.58
N SER A 109 5.43 4.44 4.67
CA SER A 109 5.19 4.45 3.22
C SER A 109 5.38 3.10 2.53
N GLY A 110 5.93 2.11 3.23
CA GLY A 110 6.25 0.81 2.68
C GLY A 110 7.44 0.83 1.71
N SER A 111 7.56 -0.24 0.94
CA SER A 111 8.57 -0.45 -0.10
C SER A 111 7.91 -0.71 -1.45
N ARG A 112 8.69 -0.63 -2.53
CA ARG A 112 8.28 -1.02 -3.89
C ARG A 112 9.28 -2.00 -4.47
N LEU A 113 8.81 -2.90 -5.33
CA LEU A 113 9.65 -3.81 -6.08
C LEU A 113 10.57 -3.03 -7.02
N LEU A 114 11.87 -3.32 -6.93
CA LEU A 114 12.85 -2.85 -7.90
C LEU A 114 12.82 -3.76 -9.14
N ARG A 115 12.38 -3.21 -10.27
CA ARG A 115 12.33 -3.95 -11.54
C ARG A 115 13.59 -3.69 -12.39
N PRO A 116 14.05 -4.68 -13.16
CA PRO A 116 15.03 -4.45 -14.23
C PRO A 116 14.51 -3.42 -15.23
N THR A 117 15.38 -2.51 -15.69
CA THR A 117 15.01 -1.38 -16.56
C THR A 117 15.28 -1.62 -18.06
N GLN A 118 15.64 -2.85 -18.45
CA GLN A 118 15.90 -3.17 -19.84
C GLN A 118 14.63 -3.07 -20.70
N ALA A 119 14.78 -2.46 -21.88
CA ALA A 119 13.68 -2.23 -22.79
C ALA A 119 12.99 -3.54 -23.19
N GLY A 120 11.65 -3.53 -23.17
CA GLY A 120 10.82 -4.69 -23.54
C GLY A 120 10.54 -5.68 -22.41
N MET A 121 11.22 -5.58 -21.26
CA MET A 121 10.98 -6.52 -20.15
C MET A 121 9.60 -6.36 -19.52
N ASP A 122 9.06 -5.16 -19.43
CA ASP A 122 7.74 -4.90 -18.80
C ASP A 122 6.58 -5.65 -19.45
N ALA A 123 6.70 -5.99 -20.74
CA ALA A 123 5.72 -6.78 -21.46
C ALA A 123 5.68 -8.25 -21.03
N HIS A 124 6.79 -8.76 -20.48
CA HIS A 124 7.00 -10.17 -20.16
C HIS A 124 7.20 -10.47 -18.68
N LEU A 125 7.50 -9.44 -17.87
CA LEU A 125 7.62 -9.57 -16.43
C LEU A 125 6.28 -9.40 -15.73
N PHE A 126 6.04 -10.30 -14.78
CA PHE A 126 4.93 -10.26 -13.85
C PHE A 126 5.46 -10.28 -12.42
N ASP A 127 4.66 -9.76 -11.50
CA ASP A 127 4.98 -9.64 -10.09
C ASP A 127 3.69 -9.50 -9.28
N VAL A 128 3.84 -9.63 -7.96
CA VAL A 128 2.76 -9.55 -6.98
C VAL A 128 3.02 -8.42 -5.97
N ASP A 129 3.69 -7.34 -6.40
CA ASP A 129 4.09 -6.25 -5.49
C ASP A 129 2.93 -5.32 -5.13
N GLU A 130 2.13 -4.94 -6.12
CA GLU A 130 0.90 -4.17 -5.98
C GLU A 130 -0.29 -4.99 -6.51
N ILE A 131 -1.49 -4.67 -6.00
CA ILE A 131 -2.72 -5.39 -6.33
C ILE A 131 -3.01 -5.35 -7.84
N GLU A 132 -2.67 -4.25 -8.52
CA GLU A 132 -2.85 -4.11 -9.97
C GLU A 132 -1.94 -5.04 -10.78
N GLN A 133 -0.70 -5.25 -10.33
CA GLN A 133 0.23 -6.15 -11.04
C GLN A 133 -0.03 -7.61 -10.74
N ALA A 134 -0.43 -7.92 -9.51
CA ALA A 134 -0.95 -9.23 -9.18
C ALA A 134 -2.20 -9.60 -10.01
N ALA A 135 -3.15 -8.66 -10.16
CA ALA A 135 -4.32 -8.88 -11.00
C ALA A 135 -3.93 -9.10 -12.47
N ARG A 136 -2.90 -8.39 -12.98
CA ARG A 136 -2.36 -8.62 -14.31
C ARG A 136 -1.79 -10.04 -14.46
N LEU A 137 -1.09 -10.55 -13.44
CA LEU A 137 -0.58 -11.93 -13.44
C LEU A 137 -1.73 -12.94 -13.44
N GLU A 138 -2.72 -12.77 -12.57
CA GLU A 138 -3.90 -13.63 -12.52
C GLU A 138 -4.60 -13.71 -13.88
N GLN A 139 -4.89 -12.57 -14.50
CA GLN A 139 -5.51 -12.54 -15.83
C GLN A 139 -4.64 -13.19 -16.90
N HIS A 140 -3.32 -13.06 -16.79
CA HIS A 140 -2.40 -13.74 -17.71
C HIS A 140 -2.52 -15.26 -17.59
N LEU A 141 -2.47 -15.81 -16.37
CA LEU A 141 -2.58 -17.24 -16.09
C LEU A 141 -3.93 -17.81 -16.56
N LEU A 142 -5.04 -17.13 -16.25
CA LEU A 142 -6.38 -17.49 -16.73
C LEU A 142 -6.45 -17.49 -18.27
N GLY A 143 -5.81 -16.52 -18.91
CA GLY A 143 -5.70 -16.46 -20.38
C GLY A 143 -4.88 -17.60 -20.97
N LEU A 144 -3.81 -18.05 -20.30
CA LEU A 144 -2.99 -19.19 -20.76
C LEU A 144 -3.79 -20.50 -20.78
N ALA A 145 -4.72 -20.68 -19.85
CA ALA A 145 -5.59 -21.87 -19.81
C ALA A 145 -6.45 -22.03 -21.08
N GLN A 146 -6.78 -20.91 -21.75
CA GLN A 146 -7.57 -20.89 -22.99
C GLN A 146 -6.74 -21.15 -24.25
N ARG A 147 -5.42 -21.27 -24.14
CA ARG A 147 -4.51 -21.47 -25.28
C ARG A 147 -4.17 -22.95 -25.47
N PRO A 148 -3.82 -23.38 -26.70
CA PRO A 148 -3.35 -24.74 -26.94
C PRO A 148 -2.18 -25.12 -26.02
N GLN A 149 -2.12 -26.40 -25.64
CA GLN A 149 -1.06 -26.92 -24.78
C GLN A 149 0.28 -26.92 -25.54
N THR A 150 1.31 -26.30 -24.96
CA THR A 150 2.69 -26.36 -25.45
C THR A 150 3.66 -26.36 -24.28
N ALA A 151 4.87 -26.88 -24.48
CA ALA A 151 5.92 -26.84 -23.45
C ALA A 151 6.21 -25.39 -22.99
N ALA A 152 6.26 -24.44 -23.94
CA ALA A 152 6.48 -23.03 -23.65
C ALA A 152 5.34 -22.41 -22.83
N ARG A 153 4.08 -22.72 -23.17
CA ARG A 153 2.90 -22.22 -22.43
C ARG A 153 2.83 -22.74 -21.00
N ASN A 154 3.28 -23.97 -20.77
CA ASN A 154 3.21 -24.64 -19.47
C ASN A 154 4.46 -24.46 -18.61
N THR A 155 5.45 -23.71 -19.08
CA THR A 155 6.66 -23.42 -18.30
C THR A 155 6.50 -22.09 -17.59
N VAL A 156 6.59 -22.11 -16.26
CA VAL A 156 6.64 -20.90 -15.44
C VAL A 156 8.02 -20.79 -14.81
N VAL A 157 8.56 -19.57 -14.79
CA VAL A 157 9.82 -19.26 -14.12
C VAL A 157 9.56 -18.24 -13.02
N VAL A 158 9.83 -18.62 -11.79
CA VAL A 158 9.75 -17.72 -10.63
C VAL A 158 11.15 -17.26 -10.25
N ALA A 159 11.42 -15.98 -10.47
CA ALA A 159 12.70 -15.36 -10.16
C ALA A 159 12.73 -14.84 -8.70
N GLY A 160 13.08 -15.73 -7.77
CA GLY A 160 13.27 -15.40 -6.35
C GLY A 160 12.84 -16.54 -5.44
N GLY A 161 13.74 -17.03 -4.60
CA GLY A 161 13.49 -18.15 -3.67
C GLY A 161 13.13 -17.72 -2.24
N GLY A 162 12.70 -16.47 -2.04
CA GLY A 162 12.19 -15.99 -0.75
C GLY A 162 10.72 -16.38 -0.54
N PHE A 163 10.13 -16.01 0.60
CA PHE A 163 8.74 -16.36 0.95
C PHE A 163 7.76 -16.06 -0.18
N THR A 164 7.74 -14.82 -0.67
CA THR A 164 6.83 -14.41 -1.76
C THR A 164 6.99 -15.26 -3.01
N GLY A 165 8.23 -15.62 -3.39
CA GLY A 165 8.47 -16.44 -4.58
C GLY A 165 8.03 -17.89 -4.39
N ILE A 166 8.29 -18.47 -3.21
CA ILE A 166 7.83 -19.82 -2.87
C ILE A 166 6.30 -19.87 -2.86
N GLU A 167 5.66 -18.94 -2.14
CA GLU A 167 4.19 -18.86 -2.04
C GLU A 167 3.55 -18.66 -3.41
N THR A 168 4.12 -17.77 -4.24
CA THR A 168 3.66 -17.57 -5.63
C THR A 168 3.77 -18.85 -6.45
N ALA A 169 4.88 -19.58 -6.35
CA ALA A 169 5.07 -20.81 -7.11
C ALA A 169 4.10 -21.93 -6.69
N THR A 170 3.70 -21.97 -5.41
CA THR A 170 2.82 -23.02 -4.87
C THR A 170 1.34 -22.75 -5.08
N GLU A 171 0.94 -21.50 -5.29
CA GLU A 171 -0.45 -21.10 -5.54
C GLU A 171 -0.85 -21.14 -7.04
N MET A 172 0.12 -21.39 -7.93
CA MET A 172 -0.06 -21.43 -9.39
C MET A 172 -0.66 -22.74 -9.94
#